data_AF-A0AA35RFC4-F1
#
_entry.id   AF-A0AA35RFC4-F1
#
_cell.length_a   1.000
_cell.length_b   1.000
_cell.length_c   1.000
_cell.angle_alpha   90.00
_cell.angle_beta   90.00
_cell.angle_gamma   90.00
#
_symmetry.space_group_name_H-M   'P 1'
#
loop_
_entity.id
_entity.type
_entity.pdbx_description
1 polymer ?
#
loop_
_entity_poly.entity_id
_entity_poly.type
_entity_poly.pdbx_seq_one_letter_code
_entity_poly.pdbx_strand_id
1 'polypeptide(L)'
;MGEVFNGDPEYVAGYQGPLDATLNYPMYFKLKNAFQEKQTMRNVHDGVTQNSVFPDVSVLGNFLDNHDHPRFLSQNGDTVVLKSALAYIVFAEGIPIIYYGTEQAFKGTTDPNDRQSLWPYYNTNSDLYQYIAVINKFRTEQGEAVYGQEQVERYVDDQFFGFTRGMVFVATTNIGSGQGLSRSITYHPYSDGTKLVNVLDSSDTVTVNGGAFTVTIEGGMPKIYHPVTSELTEEREREGGGGLDHGEIGLVVSAGLVATLVILLSGVVVYMVSYRVRRGRSYSEL
;
A
#
# COMPACT_ATOMS: atom_id res chain seq x y z
N MET A 1 -19.74 2.08 -2.69
CA MET A 1 -18.91 1.32 -3.64
C MET A 1 -19.65 0.06 -4.06
N GLY A 2 -19.89 -0.11 -5.36
CA GLY A 2 -20.56 -1.29 -5.91
C GLY A 2 -19.58 -2.31 -6.51
N GLU A 3 -20.02 -3.55 -6.57
CA GLU A 3 -19.33 -4.62 -7.28
C GLU A 3 -19.85 -4.70 -8.72
N VAL A 4 -18.96 -4.50 -9.69
CA VAL A 4 -19.24 -4.73 -11.11
C VAL A 4 -18.18 -5.71 -11.60
N PHE A 5 -18.52 -7.00 -11.58
CA PHE A 5 -17.57 -8.09 -11.84
C PHE A 5 -17.25 -8.21 -13.34
N ASN A 6 -16.40 -7.32 -13.86
CA ASN A 6 -15.96 -7.30 -15.25
C ASN A 6 -14.54 -6.71 -15.35
N GLY A 7 -13.73 -7.22 -16.28
CA GLY A 7 -12.37 -6.72 -16.53
C GLY A 7 -12.29 -5.59 -17.57
N ASP A 8 -13.40 -5.28 -18.25
CA ASP A 8 -13.48 -4.17 -19.21
C ASP A 8 -13.64 -2.83 -18.47
N PRO A 9 -12.64 -1.92 -18.55
CA PRO A 9 -12.69 -0.65 -17.85
C PRO A 9 -13.80 0.27 -18.35
N GLU A 10 -14.17 0.26 -19.65
CA GLU A 10 -15.24 1.11 -20.16
C GLU A 10 -16.60 0.67 -19.62
N TYR A 11 -16.83 -0.64 -19.57
CA TYR A 11 -18.05 -1.21 -19.00
C TYR A 11 -18.19 -0.86 -17.51
N VAL A 12 -17.12 -1.02 -16.73
CA VAL A 12 -17.12 -0.75 -15.28
C VAL A 12 -17.24 0.76 -15.01
N ALA A 13 -16.54 1.61 -15.76
CA ALA A 13 -16.61 3.05 -15.64
C ALA A 13 -18.01 3.62 -15.89
N GLY A 14 -18.80 2.99 -16.76
CA GLY A 14 -20.21 3.36 -17.00
C GLY A 14 -21.11 3.29 -15.76
N TYR A 15 -20.67 2.67 -14.66
CA TYR A 15 -21.37 2.64 -13.39
C TYR A 15 -21.00 3.78 -12.43
N GLN A 16 -19.92 4.54 -12.71
CA GLN A 16 -19.68 5.80 -12.01
C GLN A 16 -20.66 6.86 -12.52
N GLY A 17 -21.47 7.39 -11.61
CA GLY A 17 -22.63 8.24 -11.92
C GLY A 17 -23.88 7.70 -11.23
N PRO A 18 -24.41 6.54 -11.63
CA PRO A 18 -25.42 5.83 -10.85
C PRO A 18 -24.91 5.37 -9.47
N LEU A 19 -23.61 5.06 -9.36
CA LEU A 19 -22.91 4.76 -8.12
C LEU A 19 -21.78 5.77 -7.89
N ASP A 20 -21.48 6.07 -6.63
CA ASP A 20 -20.35 6.94 -6.27
C ASP A 20 -18.99 6.30 -6.61
N ALA A 21 -18.90 4.97 -6.56
CA ALA A 21 -17.66 4.23 -6.73
C ALA A 21 -17.91 2.76 -7.06
N THR A 22 -16.92 2.11 -7.68
CA THR A 22 -16.90 0.67 -7.95
C THR A 22 -15.62 0.00 -7.43
N LEU A 23 -15.68 -1.31 -7.22
CA LEU A 23 -14.48 -2.14 -7.12
C LEU A 23 -13.69 -2.07 -8.43
N ASN A 24 -12.37 -1.97 -8.35
CA ASN A 24 -11.49 -1.88 -9.50
C ASN A 24 -11.14 -3.27 -10.06
N TYR A 25 -12.13 -4.00 -10.56
CA TYR A 25 -11.91 -5.30 -11.22
C TYR A 25 -10.98 -5.24 -12.44
N PRO A 26 -11.05 -4.21 -13.32
CA PRO A 26 -10.10 -4.08 -14.43
C PRO A 26 -8.65 -4.09 -13.93
N MET A 27 -8.36 -3.33 -12.86
CA MET A 27 -7.04 -3.31 -12.27
C MET A 27 -6.69 -4.61 -11.53
N TYR A 28 -7.65 -5.25 -10.85
CA TYR A 28 -7.46 -6.55 -10.19
C TYR A 28 -6.88 -7.59 -11.16
N PHE A 29 -7.43 -7.72 -12.38
CA PHE A 29 -6.92 -8.69 -13.36
C PHE A 29 -5.51 -8.34 -13.84
N LYS A 30 -5.21 -7.05 -14.05
CA LYS A 30 -3.87 -6.59 -14.43
C LYS A 30 -2.84 -6.88 -13.33
N LEU A 31 -3.19 -6.63 -12.07
CA LEU A 31 -2.35 -6.92 -10.90
C LEU A 31 -2.12 -8.43 -10.73
N LYS A 32 -3.16 -9.24 -10.95
CA LYS A 32 -3.06 -10.70 -10.92
C LYS A 32 -2.05 -11.21 -11.95
N ASN A 33 -2.16 -10.76 -13.20
CA ASN A 33 -1.23 -11.14 -14.27
C ASN A 33 0.21 -10.69 -13.95
N ALA A 34 0.39 -9.44 -13.53
CA ALA A 34 1.72 -8.88 -13.25
C ALA A 34 2.41 -9.58 -12.07
N PHE A 35 1.71 -9.72 -10.96
CA PHE A 35 2.30 -10.17 -9.70
C PHE A 35 2.08 -11.67 -9.45
N GLN A 36 0.83 -12.15 -9.41
CA GLN A 36 0.54 -13.54 -9.07
C GLN A 36 1.05 -14.51 -10.16
N GLU A 37 0.81 -14.19 -11.43
CA GLU A 37 1.24 -15.01 -12.56
C GLU A 37 2.66 -14.68 -13.04
N LYS A 38 3.29 -13.65 -12.45
CA LYS A 38 4.64 -13.18 -12.78
C LYS A 38 4.83 -12.86 -14.27
N GLN A 39 3.78 -12.40 -14.95
CA GLN A 39 3.87 -11.84 -16.29
C GLN A 39 4.53 -10.45 -16.26
N THR A 40 4.74 -9.82 -17.41
CA THR A 40 5.38 -8.49 -17.48
C THR A 40 4.72 -7.47 -16.53
N MET A 41 5.56 -6.71 -15.82
CA MET A 41 5.13 -5.58 -14.98
C MET A 41 4.50 -4.43 -15.79
N ARG A 42 4.63 -4.45 -17.13
CA ARG A 42 3.87 -3.57 -18.04
C ARG A 42 2.36 -3.75 -17.93
N ASN A 43 1.87 -4.89 -17.44
CA ASN A 43 0.46 -5.05 -17.11
C ASN A 43 -0.02 -4.00 -16.08
N VAL A 44 0.83 -3.58 -15.14
CA VAL A 44 0.51 -2.50 -14.19
C VAL A 44 0.38 -1.17 -14.91
N HIS A 45 1.30 -0.86 -15.82
CA HIS A 45 1.22 0.33 -16.70
C HIS A 45 -0.08 0.34 -17.52
N ASP A 46 -0.44 -0.78 -18.14
CA ASP A 46 -1.69 -0.89 -18.90
C ASP A 46 -2.91 -0.62 -18.01
N GLY A 47 -2.93 -1.18 -16.79
CA GLY A 47 -4.04 -0.97 -15.85
C GLY A 47 -4.17 0.49 -15.41
N VAL A 48 -3.05 1.17 -15.14
CA VAL A 48 -3.05 2.61 -14.85
C VAL A 48 -3.55 3.42 -16.05
N THR A 49 -3.10 3.09 -17.26
CA THR A 49 -3.56 3.75 -18.49
C THR A 49 -5.06 3.52 -18.71
N GLN A 50 -5.54 2.30 -18.49
CA GLN A 50 -6.94 1.94 -18.62
C GLN A 50 -7.83 2.63 -17.58
N ASN A 51 -7.32 2.90 -16.38
CA ASN A 51 -8.09 3.63 -15.36
C ASN A 51 -8.44 5.07 -15.80
N SER A 52 -7.78 5.64 -16.81
CA SER A 52 -8.08 6.99 -17.30
C SER A 52 -9.49 7.17 -17.88
N VAL A 53 -10.22 6.07 -18.17
CA VAL A 53 -11.61 6.13 -18.64
C VAL A 53 -12.62 6.36 -17.50
N PHE A 54 -12.20 6.19 -16.24
CA PHE A 54 -13.06 6.40 -15.08
C PHE A 54 -13.19 7.90 -14.79
N PRO A 55 -14.41 8.42 -14.55
CA PRO A 55 -14.63 9.79 -14.11
C PRO A 55 -13.82 10.21 -12.88
N ASP A 56 -13.67 9.31 -11.89
CA ASP A 56 -12.90 9.56 -10.69
C ASP A 56 -12.18 8.26 -10.25
N VAL A 57 -10.86 8.21 -10.47
CA VAL A 57 -10.03 7.05 -10.10
C VAL A 57 -9.82 6.97 -8.57
N SER A 58 -9.82 8.11 -7.88
CA SER A 58 -9.49 8.22 -6.46
C SER A 58 -10.46 7.48 -5.54
N VAL A 59 -11.69 7.25 -6.01
CA VAL A 59 -12.75 6.54 -5.27
C VAL A 59 -12.85 5.06 -5.60
N LEU A 60 -12.06 4.54 -6.56
CA LEU A 60 -12.08 3.12 -6.93
C LEU A 60 -11.50 2.24 -5.83
N GLY A 61 -12.07 1.06 -5.62
CA GLY A 61 -11.59 0.09 -4.62
C GLY A 61 -10.53 -0.83 -5.21
N ASN A 62 -9.26 -0.65 -4.82
CA ASN A 62 -8.16 -1.51 -5.26
C ASN A 62 -7.99 -2.70 -4.31
N PHE A 63 -7.98 -3.92 -4.83
CA PHE A 63 -7.87 -5.14 -4.05
C PHE A 63 -7.07 -6.21 -4.79
N LEU A 64 -6.56 -7.18 -4.03
CA LEU A 64 -5.83 -8.36 -4.54
C LEU A 64 -6.53 -9.67 -4.23
N ASP A 65 -7.36 -9.66 -3.18
CA ASP A 65 -8.06 -10.80 -2.64
C ASP A 65 -9.52 -10.39 -2.39
N ASN A 66 -10.43 -11.33 -2.61
CA ASN A 66 -11.81 -11.25 -2.16
C ASN A 66 -12.31 -12.68 -1.88
N HIS A 67 -13.63 -12.86 -1.78
CA HIS A 67 -14.27 -14.13 -1.47
C HIS A 67 -14.84 -14.87 -2.68
N ASP A 68 -14.68 -14.31 -3.89
CA ASP A 68 -15.20 -14.87 -5.15
C ASP A 68 -14.06 -15.31 -6.08
N HIS A 69 -12.81 -15.11 -5.63
CA HIS A 69 -11.60 -15.50 -6.32
C HIS A 69 -10.66 -16.31 -5.43
N PRO A 70 -9.86 -17.21 -6.03
CA PRO A 70 -8.73 -17.83 -5.35
C PRO A 70 -7.85 -16.77 -4.68
N ARG A 71 -7.43 -17.04 -3.44
CA ARG A 71 -6.49 -16.19 -2.70
C ARG A 71 -5.22 -15.98 -3.52
N PHE A 72 -4.59 -14.82 -3.41
CA PHE A 72 -3.35 -14.47 -4.09
C PHE A 72 -2.26 -15.55 -3.86
N LEU A 73 -2.15 -16.04 -2.62
CA LEU A 73 -1.14 -17.04 -2.27
C LEU A 73 -1.54 -18.49 -2.61
N SER A 74 -2.72 -18.74 -3.15
CA SER A 74 -3.18 -20.10 -3.47
C SER A 74 -2.39 -20.73 -4.63
N GLN A 75 -1.81 -19.91 -5.51
CA GLN A 75 -1.14 -20.39 -6.72
C GLN A 75 0.35 -20.70 -6.49
N ASN A 76 1.11 -19.73 -5.99
CA ASN A 76 2.58 -19.85 -5.85
C ASN A 76 3.08 -19.71 -4.40
N GLY A 77 2.23 -19.25 -3.47
CA GLY A 77 2.59 -19.06 -2.07
C GLY A 77 3.70 -18.03 -1.79
N ASP A 78 4.07 -17.20 -2.78
CA ASP A 78 5.19 -16.26 -2.69
C ASP A 78 4.77 -14.97 -1.96
N THR A 79 5.00 -14.93 -0.65
CA THR A 79 4.63 -13.80 0.19
C THR A 79 5.42 -12.53 -0.14
N VAL A 80 6.62 -12.63 -0.73
CA VAL A 80 7.42 -11.47 -1.13
C VAL A 80 6.76 -10.75 -2.30
N VAL A 81 6.27 -11.49 -3.29
CA VAL A 81 5.51 -10.89 -4.40
C VAL A 81 4.19 -10.30 -3.91
N LEU A 82 3.51 -10.96 -2.96
CA LEU A 82 2.33 -10.37 -2.33
C LEU A 82 2.65 -9.05 -1.62
N LYS A 83 3.80 -8.93 -0.95
CA LYS A 83 4.23 -7.65 -0.36
C LYS A 83 4.39 -6.57 -1.41
N SER A 84 5.00 -6.86 -2.56
CA SER A 84 5.06 -5.91 -3.69
C SER A 84 3.68 -5.49 -4.20
N ALA A 85 2.76 -6.44 -4.36
CA ALA A 85 1.39 -6.13 -4.78
C ALA A 85 0.62 -5.32 -3.71
N LEU A 86 0.84 -5.60 -2.42
CA LEU A 86 0.26 -4.85 -1.30
C LEU A 86 0.80 -3.42 -1.24
N ALA A 87 2.12 -3.22 -1.42
CA ALA A 87 2.70 -1.88 -1.58
C ALA A 87 2.03 -1.13 -2.73
N TYR A 88 1.80 -1.79 -3.86
CA TYR A 88 1.08 -1.18 -4.97
C TYR A 88 -0.31 -0.70 -4.51
N ILE A 89 -1.21 -1.59 -4.06
CA ILE A 89 -2.60 -1.18 -3.79
C ILE A 89 -2.72 -0.18 -2.64
N VAL A 90 -1.82 -0.21 -1.66
CA VAL A 90 -1.80 0.74 -0.54
C VAL A 90 -1.45 2.15 -1.01
N PHE A 91 -0.47 2.30 -1.89
CA PHE A 91 -0.03 3.62 -2.37
C PHE A 91 -0.64 4.04 -3.70
N ALA A 92 -1.28 3.14 -4.45
CA ALA A 92 -1.89 3.48 -5.71
C ALA A 92 -3.07 4.46 -5.53
N GLU A 93 -3.39 5.21 -6.58
CA GLU A 93 -4.61 6.02 -6.60
C GLU A 93 -5.85 5.13 -6.47
N GLY A 94 -6.80 5.55 -5.62
CA GLY A 94 -7.91 4.73 -5.16
C GLY A 94 -7.85 4.40 -3.66
N ILE A 95 -8.80 3.59 -3.23
CA ILE A 95 -9.00 3.14 -1.86
C ILE A 95 -8.46 1.70 -1.74
N PRO A 96 -7.43 1.45 -0.90
CA PRO A 96 -6.94 0.09 -0.68
C PRO A 96 -7.96 -0.75 0.09
N ILE A 97 -8.21 -1.95 -0.39
CA ILE A 97 -9.06 -2.96 0.24
C ILE A 97 -8.25 -4.25 0.41
N ILE A 98 -8.10 -4.68 1.66
CA ILE A 98 -7.41 -5.92 2.02
C ILE A 98 -8.43 -6.88 2.60
N TYR A 99 -8.56 -8.07 2.00
CA TYR A 99 -9.46 -9.10 2.48
C TYR A 99 -8.86 -9.84 3.69
N TYR A 100 -9.68 -10.07 4.71
CA TYR A 100 -9.20 -10.68 5.96
C TYR A 100 -8.56 -12.06 5.69
N GLY A 101 -7.50 -12.38 6.43
CA GLY A 101 -6.71 -13.59 6.24
C GLY A 101 -5.54 -13.41 5.26
N THR A 102 -5.52 -12.37 4.42
CA THR A 102 -4.33 -12.02 3.62
C THR A 102 -3.15 -11.70 4.53
N GLU A 103 -3.39 -11.00 5.64
CA GLU A 103 -2.40 -10.72 6.70
C GLU A 103 -1.93 -11.99 7.44
N GLN A 104 -2.67 -13.08 7.33
CA GLN A 104 -2.31 -14.41 7.87
C GLN A 104 -1.84 -15.39 6.79
N ALA A 105 -1.53 -14.89 5.58
CA ALA A 105 -1.06 -15.68 4.45
C ALA A 105 -2.03 -16.81 4.04
N PHE A 106 -3.35 -16.57 4.08
CA PHE A 106 -4.36 -17.54 3.64
C PHE A 106 -4.19 -17.92 2.16
N LYS A 107 -4.38 -19.21 1.85
CA LYS A 107 -4.10 -19.82 0.52
C LYS A 107 -5.29 -20.57 -0.09
N GLY A 108 -6.51 -20.26 0.35
CA GLY A 108 -7.74 -20.87 -0.15
C GLY A 108 -7.90 -20.71 -1.66
N THR A 109 -8.34 -21.76 -2.36
CA THR A 109 -8.40 -21.78 -3.82
C THR A 109 -9.76 -21.43 -4.40
N THR A 110 -10.86 -21.94 -3.85
CA THR A 110 -12.22 -21.71 -4.38
C THR A 110 -13.22 -21.77 -3.25
N ASP A 111 -14.34 -21.08 -3.36
CA ASP A 111 -15.47 -21.19 -2.43
C ASP A 111 -15.79 -22.66 -2.11
N PRO A 112 -15.85 -23.05 -0.82
CA PRO A 112 -15.74 -22.22 0.41
C PRO A 112 -14.33 -22.10 0.98
N ASN A 113 -13.33 -22.68 0.34
CA ASN A 113 -11.96 -22.76 0.85
C ASN A 113 -11.23 -21.41 0.90
N ASP A 114 -11.70 -20.38 0.20
CA ASP A 114 -11.23 -18.98 0.28
C ASP A 114 -11.90 -18.18 1.42
N ARG A 115 -12.89 -18.77 2.11
CA ARG A 115 -13.60 -18.23 3.27
C ARG A 115 -13.13 -18.86 4.59
N GLN A 116 -11.81 -19.13 4.72
CA GLN A 116 -11.29 -19.77 5.94
C GLN A 116 -11.57 -18.92 7.18
N SER A 117 -11.86 -19.56 8.31
CA SER A 117 -12.09 -18.84 9.58
C SER A 117 -10.80 -18.19 10.07
N LEU A 118 -10.81 -16.86 10.25
CA LEU A 118 -9.77 -16.16 10.98
C LEU A 118 -9.81 -16.47 12.48
N TRP A 119 -11.01 -16.71 13.03
CA TRP A 119 -11.17 -17.08 14.43
C TRP A 119 -10.68 -18.51 14.70
N PRO A 120 -10.01 -18.78 15.84
CA PRO A 120 -9.56 -17.84 16.88
C PRO A 120 -8.14 -17.26 16.67
N TYR A 121 -7.58 -17.39 15.47
CA TYR A 121 -6.16 -17.12 15.18
C TYR A 121 -5.93 -15.68 14.71
N TYR A 122 -5.74 -14.77 15.67
CA TYR A 122 -5.45 -13.35 15.42
C TYR A 122 -3.97 -13.02 15.68
N ASN A 123 -3.07 -13.66 14.93
CA ASN A 123 -1.63 -13.47 15.16
C ASN A 123 -1.17 -12.12 14.59
N THR A 124 -0.99 -11.13 15.47
CA THR A 124 -0.47 -9.81 15.11
C THR A 124 1.04 -9.83 14.83
N ASN A 125 1.76 -10.90 15.17
CA ASN A 125 3.19 -11.06 14.89
C ASN A 125 3.48 -11.73 13.55
N SER A 126 2.46 -11.98 12.71
CA SER A 126 2.71 -12.53 11.38
C SER A 126 3.47 -11.50 10.51
N ASP A 127 4.30 -12.02 9.61
CA ASP A 127 5.13 -11.21 8.71
C ASP A 127 4.29 -10.23 7.86
N LEU A 128 3.19 -10.70 7.27
CA LEU A 128 2.30 -9.86 6.47
C LEU A 128 1.50 -8.88 7.32
N TYR A 129 1.10 -9.22 8.54
CA TYR A 129 0.42 -8.27 9.44
C TYR A 129 1.34 -7.09 9.78
N GLN A 130 2.57 -7.38 10.22
CA GLN A 130 3.55 -6.35 10.55
C GLN A 130 3.89 -5.49 9.34
N TYR A 131 4.08 -6.12 8.18
CA TYR A 131 4.31 -5.42 6.92
C TYR A 131 3.17 -4.46 6.55
N ILE A 132 1.91 -4.95 6.54
CA ILE A 132 0.72 -4.14 6.24
C ILE A 132 0.60 -2.99 7.24
N ALA A 133 0.84 -3.25 8.54
CA ALA A 133 0.80 -2.24 9.58
C ALA A 133 1.80 -1.11 9.33
N VAL A 134 3.05 -1.43 8.96
CA VAL A 134 4.10 -0.44 8.65
C VAL A 134 3.69 0.45 7.47
N ILE A 135 3.33 -0.14 6.33
CA ILE A 135 3.05 0.64 5.12
C ILE A 135 1.77 1.47 5.26
N ASN A 136 0.75 0.95 5.93
CA ASN A 136 -0.51 1.66 6.11
C ASN A 136 -0.38 2.77 7.17
N LYS A 137 0.41 2.55 8.22
CA LYS A 137 0.77 3.60 9.18
C LYS A 137 1.46 4.75 8.46
N PHE A 138 2.49 4.46 7.67
CA PHE A 138 3.19 5.49 6.90
C PHE A 138 2.25 6.25 5.95
N ARG A 139 1.42 5.54 5.15
CA ARG A 139 0.41 6.16 4.28
C ARG A 139 -0.51 7.10 5.05
N THR A 140 -0.97 6.68 6.23
CA THR A 140 -1.88 7.46 7.09
C THR A 140 -1.19 8.70 7.63
N GLU A 141 0.06 8.59 8.09
CA GLU A 141 0.85 9.70 8.61
C GLU A 141 1.19 10.75 7.55
N GLN A 142 1.39 10.33 6.29
CA GLN A 142 1.62 11.26 5.18
C GLN A 142 0.36 12.01 4.72
N GLY A 143 -0.82 11.44 4.95
CA GLY A 143 -2.09 12.09 4.65
C GLY A 143 -2.23 12.55 3.19
N GLU A 144 -2.68 13.80 3.01
CA GLU A 144 -2.83 14.48 1.71
C GLU A 144 -1.54 14.50 0.86
N ALA A 145 -0.36 14.39 1.49
CA ALA A 145 0.92 14.34 0.78
C ALA A 145 1.11 13.03 0.01
N VAL A 146 0.26 12.02 0.26
CA VAL A 146 0.18 10.78 -0.51
C VAL A 146 -1.18 10.64 -1.18
N TYR A 147 -2.27 10.55 -0.42
CA TYR A 147 -3.57 10.17 -1.00
C TYR A 147 -4.23 11.30 -1.80
N GLY A 148 -3.85 12.57 -1.57
CA GLY A 148 -4.30 13.74 -2.33
C GLY A 148 -3.44 14.08 -3.54
N GLN A 149 -2.37 13.31 -3.79
CA GLN A 149 -1.45 13.53 -4.90
C GLN A 149 -1.76 12.59 -6.07
N GLU A 150 -1.48 13.07 -7.29
CA GLU A 150 -1.53 12.26 -8.51
C GLU A 150 -0.53 11.10 -8.42
N GLN A 151 -0.92 9.94 -8.97
CA GLN A 151 0.00 8.84 -9.23
C GLN A 151 0.77 9.08 -10.53
N VAL A 152 2.09 9.29 -10.43
CA VAL A 152 2.95 9.49 -11.59
C VAL A 152 3.87 8.29 -11.77
N GLU A 153 3.71 7.56 -12.86
CA GLU A 153 4.64 6.51 -13.27
C GLU A 153 6.03 7.11 -13.52
N ARG A 154 7.06 6.53 -12.88
CA ARG A 154 8.45 6.97 -12.98
C ARG A 154 9.32 6.02 -13.77
N TYR A 155 8.98 4.73 -13.77
CA TYR A 155 9.71 3.70 -14.50
C TYR A 155 8.86 2.44 -14.66
N VAL A 156 8.93 1.81 -15.84
CA VAL A 156 8.39 0.46 -16.06
C VAL A 156 9.28 -0.37 -16.98
N ASP A 157 9.46 -1.64 -16.63
CA ASP A 157 9.91 -2.68 -17.55
C ASP A 157 9.18 -4.00 -17.26
N ASP A 158 9.74 -5.14 -17.68
CA ASP A 158 9.09 -6.43 -17.50
C ASP A 158 9.10 -6.97 -16.06
N GLN A 159 9.98 -6.45 -15.20
CA GLN A 159 10.22 -6.95 -13.85
C GLN A 159 10.06 -5.89 -12.77
N PHE A 160 9.93 -4.61 -13.14
CA PHE A 160 9.87 -3.50 -12.20
C PHE A 160 8.82 -2.47 -12.62
N PHE A 161 8.08 -1.97 -11.63
CA PHE A 161 7.20 -0.81 -11.78
C PHE A 161 7.43 0.15 -10.62
N GLY A 162 7.80 1.39 -10.94
CA GLY A 162 8.06 2.47 -10.00
C GLY A 162 7.18 3.69 -10.26
N PHE A 163 6.59 4.25 -9.21
CA PHE A 163 5.73 5.42 -9.30
C PHE A 163 5.89 6.33 -8.09
N THR A 164 5.43 7.58 -8.19
CA THR A 164 5.34 8.49 -7.04
C THR A 164 3.89 8.82 -6.70
N ARG A 165 3.62 9.01 -5.41
CA ARG A 165 2.51 9.83 -4.91
C ARG A 165 3.13 11.03 -4.18
N GLY A 166 3.04 12.22 -4.78
CA GLY A 166 3.78 13.38 -4.30
C GLY A 166 5.28 13.11 -4.26
N MET A 167 5.86 13.23 -3.06
CA MET A 167 7.29 12.96 -2.82
C MET A 167 7.61 11.53 -2.39
N VAL A 168 6.61 10.67 -2.20
CA VAL A 168 6.82 9.26 -1.86
C VAL A 168 6.99 8.47 -3.15
N PHE A 169 8.12 7.78 -3.30
CA PHE A 169 8.40 6.87 -4.40
C PHE A 169 8.20 5.42 -3.97
N VAL A 170 7.45 4.65 -4.76
CA VAL A 170 7.15 3.24 -4.51
C VAL A 170 7.70 2.41 -5.66
N ALA A 171 8.56 1.46 -5.32
CA ALA A 171 9.12 0.48 -6.24
C ALA A 171 8.55 -0.91 -5.95
N THR A 172 7.97 -1.52 -6.97
CA THR A 172 7.38 -2.85 -6.91
C THR A 172 8.00 -3.77 -7.95
N THR A 173 7.99 -5.07 -7.67
CA THR A 173 8.57 -6.09 -8.55
C THR A 173 7.86 -7.42 -8.37
N ASN A 174 7.95 -8.27 -9.39
CA ASN A 174 7.42 -9.63 -9.40
C ASN A 174 8.52 -10.72 -9.47
N ILE A 175 9.80 -10.36 -9.33
CA ILE A 175 10.92 -11.31 -9.39
C ILE A 175 10.85 -12.39 -8.30
N GLY A 176 10.21 -12.08 -7.18
CA GLY A 176 9.94 -13.01 -6.10
C GLY A 176 11.10 -13.25 -5.14
N SER A 177 10.83 -14.12 -4.17
CA SER A 177 11.71 -14.33 -3.01
C SER A 177 13.14 -14.73 -3.39
N GLY A 178 14.11 -14.08 -2.75
CA GLY A 178 15.54 -14.39 -2.90
C GLY A 178 16.19 -13.84 -4.19
N GLN A 179 15.45 -13.14 -5.04
CA GLN A 179 15.98 -12.49 -6.24
C GLN A 179 16.39 -11.04 -5.97
N GLY A 180 17.18 -10.45 -6.86
CA GLY A 180 17.55 -9.04 -6.79
C GLY A 180 17.66 -8.38 -8.15
N LEU A 181 17.48 -7.07 -8.19
CA LEU A 181 17.69 -6.25 -9.38
C LEU A 181 18.01 -4.81 -8.99
N SER A 182 18.60 -4.05 -9.91
CA SER A 182 18.77 -2.60 -9.75
C SER A 182 18.22 -1.86 -10.95
N ARG A 183 17.62 -0.69 -10.71
CA ARG A 183 17.14 0.24 -11.74
C ARG A 183 17.56 1.67 -11.43
N SER A 184 18.05 2.37 -12.45
CA SER A 184 18.30 3.81 -12.36
C SER A 184 17.03 4.54 -12.73
N ILE A 185 16.57 5.40 -11.81
CA ILE A 185 15.37 6.22 -11.97
C ILE A 185 15.85 7.62 -12.33
N THR A 186 15.51 8.08 -13.53
CA THR A 186 15.91 9.39 -14.08
C THR A 186 14.74 10.35 -14.24
N TYR A 187 13.50 9.84 -14.29
CA TYR A 187 12.29 10.64 -14.31
C TYR A 187 11.71 10.68 -12.90
N HIS A 188 11.92 11.78 -12.17
CA HIS A 188 11.48 11.95 -10.78
C HIS A 188 11.42 13.44 -10.38
N PRO A 189 10.75 13.80 -9.27
CA PRO A 189 10.59 15.20 -8.86
C PRO A 189 11.72 15.75 -7.96
N TYR A 190 12.69 14.92 -7.59
CA TYR A 190 13.71 15.26 -6.60
C TYR A 190 14.89 16.04 -7.17
N SER A 191 15.43 16.99 -6.40
CA SER A 191 16.66 17.71 -6.71
C SER A 191 17.91 16.88 -6.38
N ASP A 192 19.02 17.14 -7.07
CA ASP A 192 20.33 16.57 -6.71
C ASP A 192 20.69 16.87 -5.24
N GLY A 193 21.29 15.87 -4.58
CA GLY A 193 21.58 15.89 -3.16
C GLY A 193 20.42 15.47 -2.26
N THR A 194 19.19 15.32 -2.78
CA THR A 194 18.06 14.80 -2.00
C THR A 194 18.36 13.38 -1.54
N LYS A 195 18.38 13.18 -0.22
CA LYS A 195 18.45 11.84 0.39
C LYS A 195 17.05 11.28 0.57
N LEU A 196 16.80 10.10 0.02
CA LEU A 196 15.59 9.33 0.21
C LEU A 196 15.87 8.16 1.16
N VAL A 197 14.92 7.87 2.05
CA VAL A 197 15.01 6.79 3.05
C VAL A 197 13.87 5.81 2.85
N ASN A 198 14.18 4.52 2.92
CA ASN A 198 13.18 3.45 2.80
C ASN A 198 12.37 3.32 4.09
N VAL A 199 11.04 3.33 3.96
CA VAL A 199 10.08 3.16 5.07
C VAL A 199 10.22 1.80 5.74
N LEU A 200 10.61 0.76 4.99
CA LEU A 200 10.70 -0.61 5.48
C LEU A 200 12.02 -0.88 6.23
N ASP A 201 13.06 -0.09 5.96
CA ASP A 201 14.39 -0.18 6.56
C ASP A 201 15.09 1.18 6.43
N SER A 202 15.22 1.90 7.54
CA SER A 202 15.78 3.25 7.54
C SER A 202 17.29 3.30 7.24
N SER A 203 17.98 2.17 7.25
CA SER A 203 19.38 2.07 6.83
C SER A 203 19.54 2.03 5.30
N ASP A 204 18.49 1.62 4.59
CA ASP A 204 18.42 1.63 3.14
C ASP A 204 18.06 3.04 2.65
N THR A 205 19.08 3.73 2.15
CA THR A 205 18.97 5.12 1.70
C THR A 205 19.63 5.29 0.34
N VAL A 206 19.07 6.19 -0.46
CA VAL A 206 19.60 6.56 -1.78
C VAL A 206 19.70 8.07 -1.88
N THR A 207 20.72 8.57 -2.57
CA THR A 207 20.89 10.00 -2.81
C THR A 207 20.81 10.27 -4.29
N VAL A 208 20.02 11.28 -4.65
CA VAL A 208 19.91 11.75 -6.03
C VAL A 208 21.20 12.43 -6.44
N ASN A 209 21.82 11.97 -7.52
CA ASN A 209 23.06 12.53 -8.06
C ASN A 209 22.99 12.55 -9.59
N GLY A 210 23.24 13.72 -10.20
CA GLY A 210 23.21 13.85 -11.65
C GLY A 210 21.82 13.62 -12.26
N GLY A 211 20.77 14.01 -11.53
CA GLY A 211 19.37 13.85 -11.93
C GLY A 211 18.87 12.40 -11.88
N ALA A 212 19.53 11.52 -11.15
CA ALA A 212 19.14 10.12 -11.03
C ALA A 212 19.41 9.55 -9.64
N PHE A 213 18.69 8.49 -9.28
CA PHE A 213 19.03 7.61 -8.15
C PHE A 213 18.84 6.15 -8.56
N THR A 214 19.54 5.25 -7.87
CA THR A 214 19.44 3.80 -8.15
C THR A 214 18.65 3.11 -7.06
N VAL A 215 17.57 2.44 -7.45
CA VAL A 215 16.83 1.53 -6.58
C VAL A 215 17.47 0.16 -6.69
N THR A 216 17.91 -0.41 -5.57
CA THR A 216 18.41 -1.79 -5.50
C THR A 216 17.44 -2.64 -4.69
N ILE A 217 16.83 -3.61 -5.34
CA ILE A 217 15.97 -4.61 -4.72
C ILE A 217 16.81 -5.82 -4.33
N GLU A 218 16.69 -6.19 -3.07
CA GLU A 218 17.30 -7.39 -2.49
C GLU A 218 16.21 -8.30 -1.93
N GLY A 219 16.35 -9.61 -2.15
CA GLY A 219 15.39 -10.62 -1.70
C GLY A 219 13.99 -10.50 -2.32
N GLY A 220 13.81 -9.70 -3.37
CA GLY A 220 12.54 -9.43 -4.05
C GLY A 220 11.62 -8.41 -3.37
N MET A 221 12.06 -7.79 -2.26
CA MET A 221 11.24 -6.91 -1.45
C MET A 221 10.98 -5.56 -2.15
N PRO A 222 9.73 -5.03 -2.10
CA PRO A 222 9.45 -3.69 -2.61
C PRO A 222 10.20 -2.63 -1.79
N LYS A 223 10.33 -1.43 -2.34
CA LYS A 223 10.95 -0.29 -1.66
C LYS A 223 9.98 0.88 -1.65
N ILE A 224 9.86 1.57 -0.52
CA ILE A 224 9.02 2.77 -0.39
C ILE A 224 9.94 3.86 0.14
N TYR A 225 10.34 4.78 -0.71
CA TYR A 225 11.28 5.84 -0.39
C TYR A 225 10.54 7.17 -0.17
N HIS A 226 10.99 7.95 0.80
CA HIS A 226 10.57 9.35 0.98
C HIS A 226 11.77 10.24 1.30
N PRO A 227 11.73 11.54 0.97
CA PRO A 227 12.82 12.44 1.30
C PRO A 227 12.97 12.61 2.81
N VAL A 228 14.22 12.74 3.26
CA VAL A 228 14.52 13.22 4.60
C VAL A 228 14.23 14.71 4.65
N THR A 229 13.29 15.13 5.48
CA THR A 229 13.13 16.55 5.81
C THR A 229 14.28 16.98 6.73
N SER A 230 14.94 18.08 6.38
CA SER A 230 16.13 18.60 7.06
C SER A 230 15.87 19.18 8.47
N GLU A 231 14.67 19.04 9.02
CA GLU A 231 14.25 19.76 10.24
C GLU A 231 14.65 19.09 11.57
N LEU A 232 15.54 18.09 11.60
CA LEU A 232 15.95 17.44 12.86
C LEU A 232 17.46 17.34 13.09
N THR A 233 18.27 18.00 12.24
CA THR A 233 19.74 17.96 12.37
C THR A 233 20.35 19.16 13.08
N GLU A 234 19.65 20.30 13.20
CA GLU A 234 20.23 21.50 13.85
C GLU A 234 19.99 21.58 15.37
N GLU A 235 18.96 20.92 15.93
CA GLU A 235 18.73 20.95 17.38
C GLU A 235 19.63 19.96 18.15
N ARG A 236 20.02 18.84 17.54
CA ARG A 236 20.89 17.84 18.21
C ARG A 236 22.33 18.31 18.41
N GLU A 237 22.84 19.20 17.58
CA GLU A 237 24.18 19.76 17.77
C GLU A 237 24.21 20.91 18.79
N ARG A 238 23.05 21.50 19.11
CA ARG A 238 22.94 22.58 20.11
C ARG A 238 22.79 22.07 21.54
N GLU A 239 22.29 20.86 21.74
CA GLU A 239 22.07 20.25 23.07
C GLU A 239 23.25 19.38 23.57
N GLY A 240 24.28 19.16 22.75
CA GLY A 240 25.44 18.32 23.08
C GLY A 240 26.46 18.91 24.09
N GLY A 241 26.02 19.82 24.97
CA GLY A 241 26.89 20.58 25.87
C GLY A 241 26.31 20.81 27.26
N GLY A 242 25.86 19.76 27.95
CA GLY A 242 25.45 19.87 29.36
C GLY A 242 25.05 18.52 29.96
N GLY A 243 25.72 18.12 31.05
CA GLY A 243 25.50 16.82 31.70
C GLY A 243 24.19 16.70 32.48
N LEU A 244 23.68 15.45 32.51
CA LEU A 244 22.83 14.75 33.50
C LEU A 244 21.92 15.59 34.43
N ASP A 245 20.59 15.42 34.32
CA ASP A 245 19.73 14.85 35.38
C ASP A 245 18.28 14.59 34.87
N HIS A 246 17.54 13.77 35.61
CA HIS A 246 16.25 13.14 35.35
C HIS A 246 15.06 14.02 34.85
N GLY A 247 14.33 13.44 33.89
CA GLY A 247 12.85 13.39 33.88
C GLY A 247 12.06 14.66 33.60
N GLU A 248 11.76 14.93 32.33
CA GLU A 248 10.44 15.40 31.81
C GLU A 248 10.58 15.60 30.29
N ILE A 249 9.62 15.08 29.51
CA ILE A 249 9.61 15.25 28.05
C ILE A 249 8.95 16.59 27.75
N GLY A 250 9.75 17.65 27.64
CA GLY A 250 9.30 18.97 27.21
C GLY A 250 9.04 19.02 25.71
N LEU A 251 7.79 19.22 25.32
CA LEU A 251 7.38 19.57 23.95
C LEU A 251 7.61 21.07 23.75
N VAL A 252 8.61 21.45 22.95
CA VAL A 252 8.79 22.84 22.49
C VAL A 252 8.16 22.98 21.11
N VAL A 253 7.02 23.68 21.06
CA VAL A 253 6.35 24.06 19.81
C VAL A 253 7.00 25.34 19.31
N SER A 254 7.68 25.31 18.16
CA SER A 254 8.10 26.53 17.47
C SER A 254 6.89 27.17 16.78
N ALA A 255 6.72 28.46 17.00
CA ALA A 255 5.53 29.22 16.62
C ALA A 255 5.46 29.43 15.10
N GLY A 256 4.34 29.06 14.46
CA GLY A 256 4.12 29.53 13.10
C GLY A 256 3.12 28.84 12.17
N LEU A 257 2.09 28.12 12.64
CA LEU A 257 0.80 28.01 11.94
C LEU A 257 -0.19 27.27 12.85
N VAL A 258 -1.36 27.85 13.09
CA VAL A 258 -2.41 27.26 13.94
C VAL A 258 -3.06 26.10 13.19
N ALA A 259 -2.58 24.88 13.44
CA ALA A 259 -3.33 23.67 13.14
C ALA A 259 -4.10 23.26 14.41
N THR A 260 -5.43 23.32 14.35
CA THR A 260 -6.30 22.83 15.41
C THR A 260 -6.11 21.32 15.56
N LEU A 261 -5.28 20.93 16.53
CA LEU A 261 -5.07 19.53 16.93
C LEU A 261 -6.29 19.04 17.72
N VAL A 262 -7.19 18.32 17.06
CA VAL A 262 -8.18 17.49 17.76
C VAL A 262 -7.48 16.19 18.16
N ILE A 263 -7.11 16.09 19.44
CA ILE A 263 -6.63 14.85 20.04
C ILE A 263 -7.83 13.89 20.12
N LEU A 264 -7.98 13.01 19.14
CA LEU A 264 -8.79 11.80 19.28
C LEU A 264 -7.89 10.68 19.80
N LEU A 265 -7.79 10.63 21.13
CA LEU A 265 -7.45 9.40 21.83
C LEU A 265 -8.48 8.33 21.46
N SER A 266 -7.99 7.16 21.06
CA SER A 266 -8.70 5.91 20.78
C SER A 266 -9.54 5.82 19.49
N GLY A 267 -9.26 4.78 18.69
CA GLY A 267 -10.20 4.26 17.69
C GLY A 267 -9.66 4.22 16.27
N VAL A 268 -8.86 3.19 15.95
CA VAL A 268 -8.77 2.73 14.57
C VAL A 268 -10.12 2.13 14.21
N VAL A 269 -10.90 2.81 13.38
CA VAL A 269 -12.04 2.19 12.69
C VAL A 269 -11.48 1.44 11.49
N VAL A 270 -11.15 0.17 11.70
CA VAL A 270 -11.11 -0.79 10.60
C VAL A 270 -12.57 -1.09 10.25
N TYR A 271 -13.02 -0.76 9.04
CA TYR A 271 -14.28 -1.28 8.52
C TYR A 271 -14.12 -2.78 8.26
N MET A 272 -14.23 -3.60 9.31
CA MET A 272 -14.52 -5.03 9.17
C MET A 272 -16.03 -5.19 8.95
N VAL A 273 -16.43 -5.45 7.71
CA VAL A 273 -17.79 -5.94 7.43
C VAL A 273 -17.84 -7.40 7.88
N SER A 274 -18.28 -7.63 9.12
CA SER A 274 -18.56 -8.98 9.64
C SER A 274 -20.06 -9.24 9.58
N TYR A 275 -20.48 -10.14 8.70
CA TYR A 275 -21.85 -10.65 8.69
C TYR A 275 -22.04 -11.60 9.87
N ARG A 276 -22.79 -11.16 10.88
CA ARG A 276 -23.24 -12.03 11.98
C ARG A 276 -24.54 -12.72 11.58
N VAL A 277 -24.45 -13.99 11.18
CA VAL A 277 -25.64 -14.84 11.03
C VAL A 277 -26.28 -15.05 12.40
N ARG A 278 -27.43 -14.43 12.65
CA ARG A 278 -28.26 -14.73 13.82
C ARG A 278 -28.88 -16.12 13.61
N ARG A 279 -28.43 -17.12 14.38
CA ARG A 279 -29.18 -18.38 14.55
C ARG A 279 -30.59 -18.04 15.04
N GLY A 280 -31.59 -18.45 14.26
CA GLY A 280 -33.00 -18.30 14.58
C GLY A 280 -33.36 -18.98 15.90
N ARG A 281 -34.29 -18.34 16.63
CA ARG A 281 -34.93 -18.92 17.81
C ARG A 281 -35.73 -20.14 17.39
N SER A 282 -35.56 -21.22 18.14
CA SER A 282 -36.54 -22.29 18.30
C SER A 282 -37.90 -21.70 18.64
N TYR A 283 -38.93 -22.08 17.89
CA TYR A 283 -40.32 -21.98 18.32
C TYR A 283 -40.82 -23.40 18.58
N SER A 284 -41.13 -23.67 19.85
CA SER A 284 -41.91 -24.80 20.31
C SER A 284 -43.40 -24.52 20.11
N GLU A 285 -44.12 -25.53 19.59
CA GLU A 285 -45.54 -25.83 19.76
C GLU A 285 -46.57 -24.71 19.50
N LEU A 286 -47.29 -24.85 18.37
CA LEU A 286 -48.73 -25.16 18.31
C LEU A 286 -49.09 -25.64 16.89
#